data_AF-A0A920IY27-F1
#
_entry.id   AF-A0A920IY27-F1
#
_cell.length_a   1.000
_cell.length_b   1.000
_cell.length_c   1.000
_cell.angle_alpha   90.00
_cell.angle_beta   90.00
_cell.angle_gamma   90.00
#
_symmetry.space_group_name_H-M   'P 1'
#
loop_
_entity.id
_entity.type
_entity.pdbx_description
1 polymer ?
#
loop_
_entity_poly.entity_id
_entity_poly.type
_entity_poly.pdbx_seq_one_letter_code
_entity_poly.pdbx_strand_id
1 'polypeptide(L)'
;MFAAYSIDAFTDVKKFKKDMDLLLKKIVDSKPADGFERVVYAGLMESEEFAKRTEEGIPYHKEVIEWFENYCGEIGIECELR
;
A
#
# COMPACT_ATOMS: atom_id res chain seq x y z
N MET A 1 0.30 12.49 18.36
CA MET A 1 -1.12 12.50 18.77
C MET A 1 -1.84 11.50 17.90
N PHE A 2 -2.69 10.64 18.49
CA PHE A 2 -3.49 9.65 17.76
C PHE A 2 -4.97 9.87 18.06
N ALA A 3 -5.84 9.61 17.09
CA ALA A 3 -7.28 9.70 17.23
C ALA A 3 -7.96 8.54 16.49
N ALA A 4 -9.06 8.04 17.06
CA ALA A 4 -9.91 7.02 16.46
C ALA A 4 -11.38 7.42 16.64
N TYR A 5 -12.16 7.33 15.56
CA TYR A 5 -13.58 7.68 15.55
C TYR A 5 -14.40 6.45 15.21
N SER A 6 -15.43 6.19 16.01
CA SER A 6 -16.35 5.08 15.79
C SER A 6 -17.41 5.48 14.76
N ILE A 7 -17.46 4.82 13.61
CA ILE A 7 -18.38 5.16 12.51
C ILE A 7 -19.85 4.93 12.91
N ASP A 8 -20.11 3.87 13.67
CA ASP A 8 -21.44 3.49 14.19
C ASP A 8 -22.05 4.54 15.13
N ALA A 9 -21.22 5.39 15.75
CA ALA A 9 -21.69 6.52 16.54
C ALA A 9 -22.30 7.65 15.67
N PHE A 10 -22.10 7.63 14.35
CA PHE A 10 -22.60 8.66 13.42
C PHE A 10 -23.58 8.12 12.38
N THR A 11 -23.42 6.87 11.93
CA THR A 11 -24.24 6.29 10.86
C THR A 11 -24.14 4.76 10.82
N ASP A 12 -25.01 4.11 10.06
CA ASP A 12 -24.88 2.68 9.78
C ASP A 12 -23.56 2.36 9.06
N VAL A 13 -22.79 1.43 9.61
CA VAL A 13 -21.45 1.08 9.11
C VAL A 13 -21.50 0.48 7.71
N LYS A 14 -22.52 -0.32 7.39
CA LYS A 14 -22.65 -0.93 6.07
C LYS A 14 -22.95 0.12 5.00
N LYS A 15 -23.85 1.05 5.31
CA LYS A 15 -24.15 2.21 4.47
C LYS A 15 -22.90 3.06 4.26
N PHE A 16 -22.17 3.41 5.32
CA PHE A 16 -20.94 4.20 5.22
C PHE A 16 -19.92 3.56 4.27
N LYS A 17 -19.68 2.25 4.41
CA LYS A 17 -18.76 1.51 3.53
C LYS A 17 -19.22 1.55 2.08
N LYS A 18 -20.51 1.31 1.82
CA LYS A 18 -21.08 1.38 0.46
C LYS A 18 -20.96 2.78 -0.16
N ASP A 19 -21.21 3.82 0.62
CA ASP A 19 -21.08 5.20 0.16
C ASP A 19 -19.61 5.55 -0.12
N MET A 20 -18.67 5.02 0.67
CA MET A 20 -17.24 5.14 0.44
C MET A 20 -16.82 4.42 -0.86
N ASP A 21 -17.26 3.18 -1.08
CA ASP A 21 -16.98 2.45 -2.31
C ASP A 21 -17.45 3.23 -3.56
N LEU A 22 -18.64 3.83 -3.48
CA LEU A 22 -19.17 4.68 -4.56
C LEU A 22 -18.33 5.94 -4.77
N LEU A 23 -17.88 6.58 -3.69
CA LEU A 23 -17.01 7.75 -3.76
C LEU A 23 -15.67 7.41 -4.41
N LEU A 24 -14.99 6.36 -3.94
CA LEU A 24 -13.70 5.93 -4.46
C LEU A 24 -13.79 5.54 -5.92
N LYS A 25 -14.87 4.87 -6.32
CA LYS A 25 -15.15 4.57 -7.72
C LYS A 25 -15.27 5.83 -8.58
N LYS A 26 -16.01 6.84 -8.13
CA LYS A 26 -16.14 8.11 -8.86
C LYS A 26 -14.79 8.83 -9.01
N ILE A 27 -13.91 8.73 -8.02
CA ILE A 27 -12.57 9.33 -8.08
C ILE A 27 -11.75 8.68 -9.20
N VAL A 28 -11.65 7.35 -9.23
CA VAL A 28 -10.85 6.65 -10.26
C VAL A 28 -11.45 6.75 -11.66
N ASP A 29 -12.77 6.86 -11.76
CA ASP A 29 -13.50 7.03 -13.04
C ASP A 29 -13.47 8.48 -13.56
N SER A 30 -12.93 9.44 -12.80
CA SER A 30 -12.86 10.84 -13.20
C SER A 30 -11.86 11.07 -14.34
N LYS A 31 -12.13 12.08 -15.17
CA LYS A 31 -11.22 12.47 -16.27
C LYS A 31 -9.84 12.86 -15.68
N PRO A 32 -8.74 12.23 -16.13
CA PRO A 32 -7.39 12.64 -15.74
C PRO A 32 -7.07 14.07 -16.21
N ALA A 33 -6.15 14.73 -15.51
CA ALA A 33 -5.57 15.98 -15.98
C ALA A 33 -4.72 15.77 -17.23
N ASP A 34 -4.53 16.82 -18.03
CA ASP A 34 -3.71 16.73 -19.23
C ASP A 34 -2.28 16.31 -18.88
N GLY A 35 -1.77 15.30 -19.59
CA GLY A 35 -0.45 14.70 -19.33
C GLY A 35 -0.43 13.60 -18.26
N PHE A 36 -1.57 13.21 -17.70
CA PHE A 36 -1.68 12.11 -16.74
C PHE A 36 -2.54 10.95 -17.28
N GLU A 37 -2.15 9.72 -16.97
CA GLU A 37 -2.82 8.51 -17.51
C GLU A 37 -4.10 8.13 -16.76
N ARG A 38 -4.12 8.29 -15.43
CA ARG A 38 -5.26 7.89 -14.58
C ARG A 38 -5.37 8.73 -13.30
N VAL A 39 -6.56 8.73 -12.71
CA VAL A 39 -6.81 9.30 -11.38
C VAL A 39 -6.71 8.19 -10.33
N VAL A 40 -6.08 8.48 -9.19
CA VAL A 40 -5.93 7.54 -8.07
C VAL A 40 -6.33 8.20 -6.75
N TYR A 41 -6.72 7.39 -5.77
CA TYR A 41 -6.97 7.84 -4.39
C TYR A 41 -5.87 7.33 -3.44
N ALA A 42 -5.77 7.93 -2.26
CA ALA A 42 -4.77 7.57 -1.25
C ALA A 42 -4.87 6.09 -0.85
N GLY A 43 -3.77 5.35 -1.00
CA GLY A 43 -3.70 3.93 -0.68
C GLY A 43 -3.95 2.99 -1.87
N LEU A 44 -4.43 3.47 -3.02
CA LEU A 44 -4.69 2.60 -4.18
C LEU A 44 -3.38 2.04 -4.76
N MET A 45 -2.40 2.89 -5.02
CA MET A 45 -1.11 2.46 -5.59
C MET A 45 -0.34 1.56 -4.62
N GLU A 46 -0.42 1.86 -3.32
CA GLU A 46 0.19 1.05 -2.27
C GLU A 46 -0.47 -0.33 -2.17
N SER A 47 -1.79 -0.41 -2.33
CA SER A 47 -2.51 -1.70 -2.37
C SER A 47 -2.13 -2.53 -3.60
N GLU A 48 -1.96 -1.88 -4.76
CA GLU A 48 -1.51 -2.55 -5.99
C GLU A 48 -0.08 -3.08 -5.85
N GLU A 49 0.84 -2.25 -5.33
CA GLU A 49 2.23 -2.66 -5.06
C GLU A 49 2.32 -3.74 -3.97
N PHE A 50 1.46 -3.69 -2.95
CA PHE A 50 1.39 -4.73 -1.92
C PHE A 50 0.99 -6.08 -2.53
N ALA A 51 -0.06 -6.11 -3.36
CA ALA A 51 -0.49 -7.33 -4.04
C ALA A 51 0.65 -7.88 -4.91
N LYS A 52 1.26 -7.03 -5.73
CA LYS A 52 2.40 -7.39 -6.58
C LYS A 52 3.57 -7.97 -5.78
N ARG A 53 4.02 -7.29 -4.73
CA ARG A 53 5.19 -7.74 -3.93
C ARG A 53 4.89 -8.94 -3.04
N THR A 54 3.62 -9.19 -2.74
CA THR A 54 3.19 -10.42 -2.06
C THR A 54 3.35 -11.63 -2.97
N GLU A 55 3.10 -11.47 -4.27
CA GLU A 55 3.20 -12.55 -5.26
C GLU A 55 4.62 -12.68 -5.84
N GLU A 56 5.27 -11.56 -6.17
CA GLU A 56 6.55 -11.52 -6.89
C GLU A 56 7.77 -11.36 -5.96
N GLY A 57 7.54 -11.04 -4.68
CA GLY A 57 8.58 -10.69 -3.72
C GLY A 57 8.92 -9.20 -3.68
N ILE A 58 9.67 -8.77 -2.67
CA ILE A 58 10.06 -7.38 -2.46
C ILE A 58 11.40 -7.11 -3.16
N PRO A 59 11.46 -6.19 -4.15
CA PRO A 59 12.69 -5.90 -4.85
C PRO A 59 13.58 -4.95 -4.03
N TYR A 60 14.61 -5.50 -3.39
CA TYR A 60 15.62 -4.70 -2.71
C TYR A 60 16.71 -4.22 -3.67
N HIS A 61 17.24 -3.03 -3.41
CA HIS A 61 18.46 -2.56 -4.09
C HIS A 61 19.65 -3.42 -3.66
N LYS A 62 20.63 -3.63 -4.55
CA LYS A 62 21.80 -4.49 -4.28
C LYS A 62 22.55 -4.13 -3.00
N GLU A 63 22.75 -2.84 -2.77
CA GLU A 63 23.43 -2.35 -1.56
C GLU A 63 22.68 -2.71 -0.26
N VAL A 64 21.33 -2.79 -0.31
CA VAL A 64 20.52 -3.19 0.85
C VAL A 64 20.71 -4.68 1.13
N ILE A 65 20.77 -5.51 0.07
CA ILE A 65 21.05 -6.94 0.18
C ILE A 65 22.45 -7.14 0.78
N GLU A 66 23.47 -6.46 0.26
CA GLU A 66 24.84 -6.53 0.78
C GLU A 66 24.92 -6.12 2.25
N TRP A 67 24.20 -5.08 2.65
CA TRP A 67 24.13 -4.66 4.05
C TRP A 67 23.52 -5.75 4.95
N PHE A 68 22.41 -6.37 4.53
CA PHE A 68 21.80 -7.47 5.29
C PHE A 68 22.72 -8.69 5.36
N GLU A 69 23.31 -9.11 4.24
CA GLU A 69 24.24 -10.26 4.18
C GLU A 69 25.45 -10.05 5.10
N ASN A 70 26.03 -8.85 5.12
CA ASN A 70 27.14 -8.51 6.01
C ASN A 70 26.73 -8.58 7.48
N TYR A 71 25.61 -7.94 7.85
CA TYR A 71 25.13 -7.94 9.22
C TYR A 71 24.78 -9.35 9.71
N CYS A 72 24.13 -10.16 8.86
CA CYS A 72 23.84 -11.56 9.14
C CYS A 72 25.12 -12.39 9.35
N GLY A 73 26.17 -12.12 8.58
CA GLY A 73 27.49 -12.71 8.79
C GLY A 73 28.14 -12.32 10.12
N GLU A 74 27.99 -11.08 10.57
CA GLU A 74 28.52 -10.60 11.86
C GLU A 74 27.88 -11.29 13.05
N ILE A 75 26.56 -11.53 12.99
CA ILE A 75 25.79 -12.11 14.09
C ILE A 75 25.62 -13.63 13.98
N GLY A 76 26.09 -14.25 12.88
CA GLY A 76 26.05 -15.69 12.66
C GLY A 76 24.66 -16.25 12.31
N ILE A 77 23.84 -15.49 11.56
CA ILE A 77 22.51 -15.92 11.10
C ILE A 77 22.57 -16.16 9.58
N GLU A 78 21.96 -17.25 9.11
CA GLU A 78 21.81 -17.50 7.68
C GLU A 78 20.80 -16.53 7.06
N CYS A 79 21.17 -15.94 5.92
CA CYS A 79 20.35 -14.99 5.19
C CYS A 79 20.48 -15.27 3.68
N GLU A 80 19.36 -15.60 3.04
CA GLU A 80 19.27 -15.76 1.59
C GLU A 80 18.29 -14.72 1.04
N LEU A 81 18.84 -13.63 0.49
CA LEU A 81 18.09 -12.50 -0.08
C LEU A 81 18.32 -12.34 -1.59
N ARG A 82 18.94 -13.32 -2.24
CA ARG A 82 19.27 -13.36 -3.67
C ARG A 82 18.41 -14.34 -4.44
#